data_AF-A0A9N9KGH1-F1
#
_entry.id   AF-A0A9N9KGH1-F1
#
_cell.length_a   1.000
_cell.length_b   1.000
_cell.length_c   1.000
_cell.angle_alpha   90.00
_cell.angle_beta   90.00
_cell.angle_gamma   90.00
#
_symmetry.space_group_name_H-M   'P 1'
#
loop_
_entity.id
_entity.type
_entity.pdbx_description
1 polymer ?
#
loop_
_entity_poly.entity_id
_entity_poly.type
_entity_poly.pdbx_seq_one_letter_code
_entity_poly.pdbx_strand_id
1 'polypeptide(L)' 'PGVNDFDAAAIRANHSMPPRCGLFYFEINIINKGEDGIGFCKERSRLNRLPG' A
#
# COMPACT_ATOMS: atom_id res chain seq x y z
N PRO A 1 -2.56 9.00 -17.54
CA PRO A 1 -2.04 8.58 -16.22
C PRO A 1 -2.85 7.39 -15.70
N GLY A 2 -2.18 6.29 -15.35
CA GLY A 2 -2.80 5.10 -14.76
C GLY A 2 -3.13 3.98 -15.75
N VAL A 3 -2.58 4.03 -16.98
CA VAL A 3 -2.79 2.95 -17.99
C VAL A 3 -1.65 1.94 -17.95
N ASN A 4 -0.44 2.39 -17.60
CA ASN A 4 0.75 1.55 -17.50
C ASN A 4 1.16 1.36 -16.04
N ASP A 5 1.70 0.20 -15.68
CA ASP A 5 2.21 -0.09 -14.32
C ASP A 5 3.22 0.94 -13.82
N PHE A 6 3.99 1.56 -14.73
CA PHE A 6 4.96 2.60 -14.38
C PHE A 6 4.32 3.94 -13.98
N ASP A 7 3.07 4.18 -14.35
CA ASP A 7 2.31 5.35 -13.92
C ASP A 7 1.78 5.20 -12.49
N ALA A 8 1.85 3.98 -11.94
CA ALA A 8 1.38 3.69 -10.59
C ALA A 8 2.41 4.06 -9.54
N ALA A 9 1.93 4.76 -8.51
CA ALA A 9 2.66 5.02 -7.30
C ALA A 9 2.09 4.15 -6.19
N ALA A 10 2.96 3.51 -5.42
CA ALA A 10 2.60 2.85 -4.18
C ALA A 10 3.35 3.50 -3.02
N ILE A 11 2.71 3.48 -1.86
CA ILE A 11 3.32 3.91 -0.60
C ILE A 11 3.18 2.79 0.42
N ARG A 12 4.07 2.78 1.41
CA ARG A 12 4.04 1.85 2.54
C ARG A 12 4.52 2.54 3.79
N ALA A 13 4.13 2.02 4.95
CA ALA A 13 4.69 2.48 6.21
C ALA A 13 6.22 2.30 6.22
N ASN A 14 6.91 3.27 6.83
CA ASN A 14 8.34 3.19 7.13
C ASN A 14 8.64 2.12 8.20
N HIS A 15 7.67 1.83 9.06
CA HIS A 15 7.74 0.79 10.09
C HIS A 15 6.62 -0.24 9.88
N SER A 16 7.01 -1.49 9.60
CA SER A 16 6.06 -2.59 9.45
C SER A 16 5.44 -2.99 10.79
N MET A 17 4.24 -3.57 10.73
CA MET A 17 3.65 -4.27 11.87
C MET A 17 4.66 -5.27 12.46
N PRO A 18 4.94 -5.23 13.77
CA PRO A 18 5.83 -6.20 14.40
C PRO A 18 5.26 -7.63 14.29
N PRO A 19 6.07 -8.67 14.01
CA PRO A 19 5.58 -10.05 13.94
C PRO A 19 4.92 -10.57 15.23
N ARG A 20 5.24 -9.96 16.38
CA ARG A 20 4.67 -10.29 17.69
C ARG A 20 3.39 -9.51 18.00
N CYS A 21 2.88 -8.72 17.06
CA CYS A 21 1.61 -8.03 17.19
C CYS A 21 0.48 -9.05 16.99
N GLY A 22 -0.33 -9.28 18.03
CA GLY A 22 -1.45 -10.24 17.96
C GLY A 22 -2.60 -9.74 17.08
N LEU A 23 -2.97 -8.47 17.23
CA LEU A 23 -4.00 -7.81 16.41
C LEU A 23 -3.50 -6.44 15.98
N PHE A 24 -3.54 -6.21 14.67
CA PHE A 24 -3.22 -4.91 14.06
C PHE A 24 -4.44 -4.38 13.34
N TYR A 25 -4.73 -3.10 13.59
CA TYR A 25 -5.85 -2.38 13.00
C TYR A 25 -5.37 -1.07 12.42
N PHE A 26 -5.87 -0.72 11.25
CA PHE A 26 -5.62 0.56 10.62
C PHE A 26 -6.89 1.05 9.92
N GLU A 27 -7.01 2.38 9.82
CA GLU A 27 -8.10 3.06 9.13
C GLU A 27 -7.53 3.89 7.98
N ILE A 28 -8.30 4.02 6.91
CA ILE A 28 -7.97 4.90 5.78
C ILE A 28 -9.20 5.71 5.44
N ASN A 29 -8.99 7.01 5.23
CA ASN A 29 -9.99 7.90 4.66
C ASN A 29 -9.64 8.16 3.19
N ILE A 30 -10.55 7.80 2.29
CA ILE A 30 -10.37 7.99 0.85
C ILE A 30 -11.06 9.31 0.45
N ILE A 31 -10.25 10.32 0.15
CA ILE A 31 -10.75 11.66 -0.22
C ILE A 31 -11.27 11.68 -1.66
N ASN A 32 -10.63 10.93 -2.57
CA ASN A 32 -11.05 10.78 -3.96
C ASN A 32 -10.93 9.31 -4.36
N LYS A 33 -11.97 8.75 -4.96
CA LYS A 33 -12.06 7.34 -5.31
C LYS A 33 -11.43 7.09 -6.69
N GLY A 34 -10.29 6.40 -6.72
CA GLY A 34 -9.67 5.84 -7.93
C GLY A 34 -9.67 4.32 -7.94
N GLU A 35 -8.81 3.72 -8.78
CA GLU A 35 -8.42 2.32 -8.67
C GLU A 35 -7.29 2.19 -7.64
N ASP A 36 -7.66 1.99 -6.38
CA ASP A 36 -6.72 1.95 -5.25
C ASP A 36 -6.69 0.56 -4.60
N GLY A 37 -5.48 0.07 -4.31
CA GLY A 37 -5.24 -1.15 -3.55
C GLY A 37 -4.77 -0.85 -2.13
N ILE A 38 -5.50 -1.34 -1.13
CA ILE A 38 -5.17 -1.14 0.29
C ILE A 38 -4.95 -2.48 0.97
N GLY A 39 -3.80 -2.65 1.63
CA GLY A 39 -3.50 -3.88 2.36
C GLY A 39 -2.08 -3.95 2.88
N PHE A 40 -1.64 -5.16 3.20
CA PHE A 40 -0.28 -5.44 3.65
C PHE A 40 0.67 -5.71 2.49
N CYS A 41 1.93 -5.36 2.69
CA CYS A 41 3.00 -5.65 1.75
C CYS A 41 4.27 -6.12 2.48
N LYS A 42 5.21 -6.70 1.73
CA LYS A 42 6.54 -7.01 2.27
C LYS A 42 7.32 -5.70 2.46
N GLU A 43 8.23 -5.70 3.42
CA GLU A 43 9.08 -4.54 3.72
C GLU A 43 9.83 -4.01 2.48
N ARG A 44 10.18 -4.86 1.51
CA ARG A 44 10.91 -4.48 0.29
C ARG A 44 10.04 -4.45 -0.97
N SER A 45 8.73 -4.30 -0.84
CA SER A 45 7.86 -4.11 -2.00
C SER A 45 8.27 -2.86 -2.79
N ARG A 46 8.31 -3.00 -4.12
CA ARG A 46 8.61 -1.90 -5.04
C ARG A 46 7.47 -0.88 -5.02
N LEU A 47 7.82 0.40 -5.03
CA LEU A 47 6.87 1.52 -4.91
C LEU A 47 6.51 2.17 -6.25
N ASN A 48 7.16 1.74 -7.33
CA ASN A 48 7.00 2.26 -8.70
C ASN A 48 6.19 1.31 -9.59
N ARG A 49 5.20 0.62 -9.00
CA ARG A 49 4.29 -0.32 -9.67
C ARG A 49 3.01 -0.46 -8.87
N LEU A 50 1.96 -1.00 -9.49
CA LEU A 50 0.72 -1.32 -8.79
C LEU A 50 0.94 -2.36 -7.68
N PRO A 51 0.23 -2.23 -6.54
CA PRO A 51 0.23 -3.22 -5.48
C PRO A 51 -0.53 -4.49 -5.91
N GLY A 52 0.03 -5.66 -5.60
CA GLY A 52 -0.44 -6.97 -6.08
C GLY A 52 0.68 -7.75 -6.75
#